data_AF-A0AAI9RZC8-F1
#
_entry.id   AF-A0AAI9RZC8-F1
#
_cell.length_a   1.000
_cell.length_b   1.000
_cell.length_c   1.000
_cell.angle_alpha   90.00
_cell.angle_beta   90.00
_cell.angle_gamma   90.00
#
_symmetry.space_group_name_H-M   'P 1'
#
loop_
_entity.id
_entity.type
_entity.pdbx_description
1 polymer ?
#
loop_
_entity_poly.entity_id
_entity_poly.type
_entity_poly.pdbx_seq_one_letter_code
_entity_poly.pdbx_strand_id
1 'polypeptide(L)'
;ERHDIQEAILKNWANLGYITSSRINDQLFLDDESLDAYLEAHKRLGLEAGYLSKIVEEKKLERDFIISKYDDLLYVLRTQKTCKP
;
A
#
# COMPACT_ATOMS: atom_id res chain seq x y z
N GLU A 1 -17.60 21.79 -7.79
CA GLU A 1 -17.59 20.78 -6.70
C GLU A 1 -17.43 19.36 -7.27
N ARG A 2 -16.33 19.03 -7.96
CA ARG A 2 -16.22 17.74 -8.68
C ARG A 2 -15.38 16.66 -7.99
N HIS A 3 -14.60 16.97 -6.94
CA HIS A 3 -13.71 15.98 -6.33
C HIS A 3 -13.63 15.99 -4.79
N ASP A 4 -14.36 16.85 -4.07
CA ASP A 4 -14.22 17.05 -2.60
C ASP A 4 -12.78 17.34 -2.12
N ILE A 5 -11.89 17.76 -3.03
CA ILE A 5 -10.50 18.10 -2.73
C ILE A 5 -10.42 19.58 -2.36
N GLN A 6 -9.77 19.88 -1.24
CA GLN A 6 -9.54 21.25 -0.80
C GLN A 6 -8.71 22.03 -1.84
N GLU A 7 -9.09 23.28 -2.10
CA GLU A 7 -8.41 24.14 -3.07
C GLU A 7 -6.91 24.34 -2.75
N ALA A 8 -6.54 24.36 -1.47
CA ALA A 8 -5.14 24.46 -1.04
C ALA A 8 -4.30 23.27 -1.51
N ILE A 9 -4.88 22.07 -1.53
CA ILE A 9 -4.24 20.84 -2.00
C ILE A 9 -4.07 20.89 -3.52
N LEU A 10 -5.13 21.27 -4.24
CA LEU A 10 -5.08 21.44 -5.71
C LEU A 10 -4.04 22.47 -6.13
N LYS A 11 -3.95 23.61 -5.42
CA LYS A 11 -2.91 24.63 -5.64
C LYS A 11 -1.51 24.07 -5.41
N ASN A 12 -1.32 23.27 -4.36
CA ASN A 12 -0.04 22.65 -4.07
C ASN A 12 0.37 21.69 -5.20
N TRP A 13 -0.51 20.78 -5.62
CA TRP A 13 -0.23 19.83 -6.71
C TRP A 13 0.06 20.51 -8.03
N ALA A 14 -0.70 21.57 -8.37
CA ALA A 14 -0.44 22.39 -9.54
C ALA A 14 0.93 23.08 -9.47
N ASN A 15 1.29 23.64 -8.30
CA ASN A 15 2.60 24.28 -8.08
C ASN A 15 3.78 23.32 -8.19
N LEU A 16 3.58 22.06 -7.79
CA LEU A 16 4.59 21.00 -7.92
C LEU A 16 4.65 20.38 -9.32
N GLY A 17 3.76 20.79 -10.23
CA GLY A 17 3.71 20.28 -11.61
C GLY A 17 3.14 18.87 -11.73
N TYR A 18 2.40 18.40 -10.71
CA TYR A 18 1.72 17.09 -10.77
C TYR A 18 0.47 17.10 -11.65
N ILE A 19 -0.13 18.28 -11.82
CA ILE A 19 -1.32 18.51 -12.62
C ILE A 19 -1.01 19.67 -13.57
N THR A 20 -1.41 19.52 -14.83
CA THR A 20 -1.25 20.58 -15.82
C THR A 20 -2.12 21.77 -15.40
N SER A 21 -1.52 22.95 -15.34
CA SER A 21 -2.22 24.15 -14.89
C SER A 21 -1.77 25.40 -15.64
N SER A 22 -2.63 26.40 -15.64
CA SER A 22 -2.34 27.72 -16.19
C SER A 22 -2.84 28.82 -15.25
N ARG A 23 -2.28 30.02 -15.39
CA ARG A 23 -2.68 31.20 -14.62
C ARG A 23 -3.08 32.34 -15.53
N ILE A 24 -4.25 32.91 -15.29
CA ILE A 24 -4.75 34.10 -15.96
C ILE A 24 -5.27 35.04 -14.88
N ASN A 25 -4.72 36.26 -14.77
CA ASN A 25 -5.11 37.26 -13.76
C ASN A 25 -5.16 36.70 -12.32
N ASP A 26 -4.09 36.00 -11.90
CA ASP A 26 -3.96 35.30 -10.61
C ASP A 26 -4.98 34.18 -10.34
N GLN A 27 -5.90 33.92 -11.25
CA GLN A 27 -6.79 32.78 -11.19
C GLN A 27 -6.10 31.54 -11.75
N LEU A 28 -6.10 30.47 -10.96
CA LEU A 28 -5.53 29.17 -11.32
C LEU A 28 -6.58 28.34 -12.06
N PHE A 29 -6.21 27.85 -13.24
CA PHE A 29 -7.00 26.92 -14.03
C PHE A 29 -6.27 25.59 -14.10
N LEU A 30 -6.99 24.51 -13.83
CA LEU A 30 -6.49 23.15 -13.90
C LEU A 30 -7.01 22.51 -15.17
N ASP A 31 -6.18 21.68 -15.78
CA ASP A 31 -6.61 20.81 -16.86
C ASP A 31 -7.28 19.57 -16.27
N ASP A 32 -8.57 19.41 -16.54
CA ASP A 32 -9.41 18.34 -15.97
C ASP A 32 -8.87 16.93 -16.32
N GLU A 33 -8.37 16.73 -17.54
CA GLU A 33 -7.84 15.44 -17.98
C GLU A 33 -6.59 15.04 -17.20
N SER A 34 -5.67 15.98 -16.98
CA SER A 34 -4.48 15.75 -16.16
C SER A 34 -4.80 15.50 -14.68
N LEU A 35 -5.84 16.17 -14.14
CA LEU A 35 -6.30 15.95 -12.77
C LEU A 35 -6.89 14.54 -12.62
N ASP A 36 -7.77 14.12 -13.53
CA ASP A 36 -8.36 12.78 -13.51
C ASP A 36 -7.29 11.68 -13.66
N ALA A 37 -6.35 11.86 -14.58
CA ALA A 37 -5.23 10.93 -14.76
C ALA A 37 -4.37 10.78 -13.50
N TYR A 38 -4.07 11.90 -12.83
CA TYR A 38 -3.31 11.90 -11.58
C TYR A 38 -4.06 11.17 -10.46
N LEU A 39 -5.36 11.43 -10.31
CA LEU A 39 -6.20 10.78 -9.30
C LEU A 39 -6.30 9.26 -9.53
N GLU A 40 -6.50 8.82 -10.77
CA GLU A 40 -6.55 7.38 -11.09
C GLU A 40 -5.21 6.68 -10.87
N ALA A 41 -4.10 7.32 -11.22
CA ALA A 41 -2.76 6.77 -10.92
C ALA A 41 -2.54 6.61 -9.41
N HIS A 42 -2.97 7.59 -8.60
CA HIS A 42 -2.84 7.53 -7.15
C HIS A 42 -3.72 6.46 -6.52
N LYS A 43 -4.96 6.27 -7.02
CA LYS A 43 -5.83 5.16 -6.58
C LYS A 43 -5.20 3.81 -6.90
N ARG A 44 -4.65 3.63 -8.11
CA ARG A 44 -4.00 2.40 -8.53
C ARG A 44 -2.80 2.04 -7.64
N LEU A 45 -1.96 3.02 -7.31
CA LEU A 45 -0.84 2.82 -6.38
C LEU A 45 -1.31 2.37 -4.99
N GLY A 46 -2.42 2.93 -4.49
CA GLY A 46 -3.02 2.49 -3.23
C GLY A 46 -3.51 1.03 -3.28
N LEU A 47 -4.13 0.63 -4.40
CA LEU A 47 -4.55 -0.76 -4.62
C LEU A 47 -3.35 -1.72 -4.71
N GLU A 48 -2.27 -1.31 -5.37
CA GLU A 48 -1.03 -2.10 -5.47
C GLU A 48 -0.36 -2.27 -4.10
N ALA A 49 -0.30 -1.20 -3.30
CA ALA A 49 0.20 -1.27 -1.92
C ALA A 49 -0.64 -2.22 -1.04
N GLY A 50 -1.97 -2.19 -1.17
CA GLY A 50 -2.86 -3.12 -0.47
C GLY A 50 -2.64 -4.57 -0.90
N TYR A 51 -2.45 -4.82 -2.20
CA TYR A 51 -2.15 -6.14 -2.73
C TYR A 51 -0.80 -6.69 -2.23
N LEU A 52 0.24 -5.85 -2.24
CA LEU A 52 1.55 -6.22 -1.71
C LEU A 52 1.49 -6.53 -0.21
N SER A 53 0.75 -5.73 0.57
CA SER A 53 0.56 -5.99 2.00
C SER A 53 -0.11 -7.35 2.24
N LYS A 54 -1.09 -7.73 1.42
CA LYS A 54 -1.75 -9.03 1.51
C LYS A 54 -0.77 -10.18 1.26
N ILE A 55 0.07 -10.08 0.22
CA ILE A 55 1.10 -11.09 -0.07
C ILE A 55 2.08 -11.24 1.10
N VAL A 56 2.52 -10.12 1.68
CA VAL A 56 3.44 -10.14 2.83
C VAL A 56 2.83 -10.87 4.02
N GLU A 57 1.57 -10.61 4.35
CA GLU A 57 0.89 -11.30 5.47
C GLU A 57 0.67 -12.79 5.18
N GLU A 58 0.29 -13.17 3.95
CA GLU A 58 0.20 -14.58 3.56
C GLU A 58 1.55 -15.30 3.73
N LYS A 59 2.67 -14.67 3.34
CA LYS A 59 4.01 -15.25 3.51
C LYS A 59 4.46 -15.33 4.96
N LYS A 60 4.07 -14.39 5.82
CA LYS A 60 4.31 -14.51 7.26
C LYS A 60 3.58 -15.71 7.85
N LEU A 61 2.32 -15.92 7.48
CA LEU A 61 1.52 -17.06 7.95
C LEU A 61 2.11 -18.40 7.47
N GLU A 62 2.52 -18.50 6.20
CA GLU A 62 3.20 -19.69 5.68
C GLU A 62 4.48 -20.01 6.48
N ARG A 63 5.30 -19.00 6.75
CA ARG A 63 6.52 -19.15 7.58
C ARG A 63 6.18 -19.66 8.98
N ASP A 64 5.23 -19.02 9.64
CA ASP A 64 4.88 -19.35 11.03
C ASP A 64 4.31 -20.77 11.14
N PHE A 65 3.53 -21.20 10.14
CA PHE A 65 3.05 -22.57 10.04
C PHE A 65 4.21 -23.58 9.91
N ILE A 66 5.19 -23.31 9.05
CA ILE A 66 6.36 -24.19 8.87
C ILE A 66 7.17 -24.28 10.18
N ILE A 67 7.42 -23.15 10.84
CA ILE A 67 8.14 -23.12 12.12
C ILE A 67 7.42 -23.96 13.17
N SER A 68 6.09 -23.78 13.31
CA SER A 68 5.28 -24.56 14.26
C SER A 68 5.40 -26.07 14.03
N LYS A 69 5.43 -26.54 12.78
CA LYS A 69 5.61 -27.97 12.47
C LYS A 69 6.97 -28.51 12.91
N TYR A 70 8.04 -27.72 12.74
CA TYR A 70 9.37 -28.13 13.18
C TYR A 70 9.53 -28.07 14.69
N ASP A 71 8.90 -27.10 15.36
CA ASP A 71 8.89 -27.02 16.83
C ASP A 71 8.19 -28.23 17.45
N ASP A 72 7.03 -28.63 16.91
CA ASP A 72 6.32 -29.84 17.33
C ASP A 72 7.19 -31.09 17.17
N LEU A 73 7.84 -31.23 16.01
CA LEU A 73 8.73 -32.37 15.73
C LEU A 73 9.93 -32.38 16.70
N LEU A 74 10.54 -31.22 16.93
CA LEU A 74 11.66 -31.09 17.85
C LEU A 74 11.25 -31.45 19.28
N TYR A 75 10.05 -31.06 19.71
CA TYR A 75 9.49 -31.43 21.01
C TYR A 75 9.34 -32.95 21.16
N VAL A 76 8.78 -33.63 20.16
CA VAL A 76 8.65 -35.10 20.15
C VAL A 76 10.02 -35.77 20.24
N LEU A 77 10.99 -35.34 19.43
CA LEU A 77 12.33 -35.91 19.42
C LEU A 77 13.07 -35.71 20.76
N ARG A 78 12.87 -34.57 21.43
CA ARG A 78 13.44 -34.30 22.75
C ARG A 78 12.85 -35.19 23.84
N THR A 79 11.52 -35.34 23.84
CA THR A 79 10.80 -36.12 24.87
C THR A 79 10.96 -37.64 24.69
N GLN A 80 11.18 -38.11 23.47
CA GLN A 80 11.53 -39.52 23.22
C GLN A 80 12.89 -39.91 23.81
N LYS A 81 13.88 -39.01 23.82
CA LYS A 81 15.20 -39.29 24.42
C LYS A 81 15.19 -39.36 25.95
N THR A 82 14.19 -38.74 26.59
CA THR A 82 14.03 -38.76 28.06
C THR A 82 13.25 -39.96 28.56
N CYS A 83 12.50 -40.66 27.71
CA CYS A 83 11.94 -41.98 28.02
C CYS A 83 12.99 -43.08 27.79
N LYS A 84 13.95 -43.22 28.70
CA LYS A 84 14.64 -44.50 28.89
C LYS A 84 13.91 -45.30 29.98
N PRO A 85 13.79 -46.64 29.85
CA PRO A 85 13.16 -47.48 30.86
C PRO A 85 13.88 -47.40 32.22
#